data_AF-A0A7G2CUJ0-F1
#
_entry.id   AF-A0A7G2CUJ0-F1
#
_cell.length_a   1.000
_cell.length_b   1.000
_cell.length_c   1.000
_cell.angle_alpha   90.00
_cell.angle_beta   90.00
_cell.angle_gamma   90.00
#
_symmetry.space_group_name_H-M   'P 1'
#
loop_
_entity.id
_entity.type
_entity.pdbx_description
1 polymer ?
#
loop_
_entity_poly.entity_id
_entity_poly.type
_entity_poly.pdbx_seq_one_letter_code
_entity_poly.pdbx_strand_id
1 'polypeptide(L)'
;MAPQYQTKFLRNLLTLRLWALFWSVFVTIGPELSITYNAAYIYGAIAREPQTDEMRVLLSVLNGSGSAIGRLVMAYLEFWSQKKKAEDRIPITFTFFIPNATVILSLILFLTLPPAVLPLTFTINSFGNGFLNSTMILISRTLYAKDQAKHYHVCYVGTSLGVLIFNLALYGAYYNKESKKYKVERGKACYHRSCVRVPHIIMLCFTCTGVLSTLYLHLKYTFFCRRVLAERARLVQEALLEEQREGSDEIEPVKESALAEVFVANELENSLGDRKAQQSSSS
;
A
#
# COMPACT_ATOMS: atom_id res chain seq x y z
N MET A 1 -2.31 -16.89 12.62
CA MET A 1 -1.72 -15.58 12.24
C MET A 1 -0.89 -15.70 10.95
N ALA A 2 -0.85 -14.65 10.12
CA ALA A 2 -0.06 -14.65 8.88
C ALA A 2 1.44 -14.84 9.17
N PRO A 3 2.20 -15.59 8.34
CA PRO A 3 3.64 -15.76 8.51
C PRO A 3 4.40 -14.44 8.45
N GLN A 4 5.30 -14.20 9.41
CA GLN A 4 6.10 -12.98 9.49
C GLN A 4 7.59 -13.31 9.43
N TYR A 5 8.40 -12.41 8.87
CA TYR A 5 9.85 -12.55 8.90
C TYR A 5 10.38 -12.32 10.33
N GLN A 6 11.11 -13.31 10.84
CA GLN A 6 11.71 -13.32 12.19
C GLN A 6 13.11 -12.68 12.24
N THR A 7 13.58 -12.10 11.13
CA THR A 7 14.90 -11.50 10.98
C THR A 7 14.98 -10.11 11.60
N LYS A 8 16.14 -9.77 12.19
CA LYS A 8 16.43 -8.43 12.73
C LYS A 8 16.60 -7.41 11.60
N PHE A 9 16.34 -6.14 11.89
CA PHE A 9 16.41 -5.05 10.91
C PHE A 9 17.76 -4.95 10.16
N LEU A 10 18.89 -4.98 10.87
CA LEU A 10 20.22 -4.87 10.25
C LEU A 10 20.49 -5.97 9.21
N ARG A 11 19.95 -7.17 9.44
CA ARG A 11 20.05 -8.27 8.47
C ARG A 11 19.12 -8.04 7.28
N ASN A 12 17.96 -7.43 7.49
CA ASN A 12 17.02 -7.08 6.41
C ASN A 12 17.54 -5.94 5.52
N LEU A 13 18.35 -5.02 6.06
CA LEU A 13 19.08 -4.02 5.26
C LEU A 13 19.97 -4.64 4.17
N LEU A 14 20.45 -5.85 4.39
CA LEU A 14 21.25 -6.59 3.40
C LEU A 14 20.38 -7.46 2.47
N THR A 15 19.05 -7.38 2.57
CA THR A 15 18.15 -8.19 1.75
C THR A 15 17.53 -7.38 0.64
N LEU A 16 17.48 -7.98 -0.55
CA LEU A 16 16.83 -7.39 -1.73
C LEU A 16 15.33 -7.14 -1.52
N ARG A 17 14.70 -7.82 -0.55
CA ARG A 17 13.28 -7.62 -0.20
C ARG A 17 13.02 -6.25 0.42
N LEU A 18 13.87 -5.79 1.33
CA LEU A 18 13.69 -4.47 1.93
C LEU A 18 13.89 -3.38 0.87
N TRP A 19 14.90 -3.53 0.03
CA TRP A 19 15.18 -2.59 -1.07
C TRP A 19 14.10 -2.58 -2.14
N ALA A 20 13.50 -3.73 -2.47
CA ALA A 20 12.35 -3.78 -3.35
C ALA A 20 11.14 -3.05 -2.74
N LEU A 21 10.87 -3.22 -1.44
CA LEU A 21 9.80 -2.48 -0.76
C LEU A 21 10.08 -0.98 -0.77
N PHE A 22 11.31 -0.60 -0.44
CA PHE A 22 11.78 0.78 -0.48
C PHE A 22 11.61 1.39 -1.88
N TRP A 23 12.05 0.68 -2.92
CA TRP A 23 11.95 1.12 -4.30
C TRP A 23 10.50 1.30 -4.73
N SER A 24 9.63 0.32 -4.43
CA SER A 24 8.20 0.40 -4.72
C SER A 24 7.55 1.63 -4.07
N VAL A 25 7.87 1.91 -2.81
CA VAL A 25 7.37 3.11 -2.12
C VAL A 25 7.92 4.37 -2.79
N PHE A 26 9.25 4.47 -2.96
CA PHE A 26 9.94 5.61 -3.56
C PHE A 26 9.36 6.01 -4.93
N VAL A 27 9.21 5.06 -5.85
CA VAL A 27 8.70 5.33 -7.21
C VAL A 27 7.18 5.44 -7.30
N THR A 28 6.43 5.12 -6.26
CA THR A 28 4.97 5.29 -6.24
C THR A 28 4.60 6.61 -5.57
N ILE A 29 5.09 6.84 -4.35
CA ILE A 29 4.72 8.01 -3.54
C ILE A 29 5.40 9.28 -4.03
N GLY A 30 6.62 9.18 -4.58
CA GLY A 30 7.33 10.34 -5.12
C GLY A 30 6.56 11.03 -6.25
N PRO A 31 6.19 10.30 -7.32
CA PRO A 31 5.32 10.81 -8.37
C PRO A 31 3.93 11.25 -7.89
N GLU A 32 3.31 10.49 -6.99
CA GLU A 32 2.01 10.85 -6.41
C GLU A 32 2.05 12.21 -5.72
N LEU A 33 3.01 12.42 -4.80
CA LEU A 33 3.18 13.69 -4.10
C LEU A 33 3.60 14.81 -5.04
N SER A 34 4.36 14.52 -6.10
CA SER A 34 4.70 15.50 -7.12
C SER A 34 3.46 16.00 -7.87
N ILE A 35 2.48 15.14 -8.14
CA ILE A 35 1.18 15.54 -8.70
C ILE A 35 0.42 16.38 -7.67
N THR A 36 0.32 15.87 -6.43
CA THR A 36 -0.47 16.48 -5.36
C THR A 36 0.02 17.90 -5.01
N TYR A 37 1.33 18.10 -4.84
CA TYR A 37 1.89 19.41 -4.50
C TYR A 37 1.85 20.42 -5.64
N ASN A 38 1.84 19.96 -6.89
CA ASN A 38 1.87 20.84 -8.06
C ASN A 38 0.55 20.89 -8.83
N ALA A 39 -0.55 20.41 -8.25
CA ALA A 39 -1.83 20.26 -8.93
C ALA A 39 -2.26 21.53 -9.67
N ALA A 40 -2.25 22.69 -9.01
CA ALA A 40 -2.63 23.96 -9.62
C ALA A 40 -1.73 24.35 -10.81
N TYR A 41 -0.42 24.08 -10.74
CA TYR A 41 0.52 24.36 -11.83
C TYR A 41 0.33 23.40 -13.01
N ILE A 42 0.06 22.12 -12.72
CA ILE A 42 -0.23 21.09 -13.73
C ILE A 42 -1.51 21.45 -14.48
N TYR A 43 -2.56 21.80 -13.76
CA TYR A 43 -3.83 22.20 -14.35
C TYR A 43 -3.68 23.46 -15.20
N GLY A 44 -3.00 24.49 -14.67
CA GLY A 44 -2.71 25.70 -15.45
C GLY A 44 -1.95 25.41 -16.73
N ALA A 45 -0.94 24.53 -16.68
CA ALA A 45 -0.17 24.15 -17.86
C ALA A 45 -0.99 23.37 -18.91
N ILE A 46 -1.98 22.58 -18.49
CA ILE A 46 -2.83 21.79 -19.39
C ILE A 46 -3.98 22.63 -19.96
N ALA A 47 -4.61 23.47 -19.12
CA ALA A 47 -5.69 24.38 -19.48
C ALA A 47 -5.20 25.64 -20.23
N ARG A 48 -3.90 25.94 -20.14
CA ARG A 48 -3.26 27.14 -20.72
C ARG A 48 -3.76 28.46 -20.14
N GLU A 49 -4.32 28.42 -18.93
CA GLU A 49 -4.92 29.57 -18.27
C GLU A 49 -4.60 29.56 -16.76
N PRO A 50 -4.57 30.74 -16.12
CA PRO A 50 -4.49 30.83 -14.67
C PRO A 50 -5.65 30.08 -14.02
N GLN A 51 -5.35 29.36 -12.94
CA GLN A 51 -6.38 28.65 -12.19
C GLN A 51 -7.12 29.62 -11.27
N THR A 52 -8.44 29.54 -11.30
CA THR A 52 -9.29 30.31 -10.38
C THR A 52 -9.17 29.77 -8.96
N ASP A 53 -9.53 30.58 -7.98
CA ASP A 53 -9.46 30.16 -6.57
C ASP A 53 -10.47 29.05 -6.27
N GLU A 54 -11.62 29.01 -6.98
CA GLU A 54 -12.60 27.93 -6.87
C GLU A 54 -11.99 26.59 -7.28
N MET A 55 -11.20 26.54 -8.36
CA MET A 55 -10.53 25.31 -8.79
C MET A 55 -9.50 24.86 -7.75
N ARG A 56 -8.74 25.78 -7.14
CA ARG A 56 -7.77 25.44 -6.08
C ARG A 56 -8.44 24.89 -4.83
N VAL A 57 -9.58 25.46 -4.44
CA VAL A 57 -10.41 24.96 -3.35
C VAL A 57 -10.94 23.57 -3.69
N LEU A 58 -11.48 23.38 -4.90
CA LEU A 58 -11.96 22.09 -5.38
C LEU A 58 -10.86 21.01 -5.33
N LEU A 59 -9.67 21.30 -5.83
CA LEU A 59 -8.54 20.37 -5.77
C LEU A 59 -8.16 20.00 -4.33
N SER A 60 -8.20 20.96 -3.41
CA SER A 60 -7.94 20.69 -1.98
C SER A 60 -9.00 19.77 -1.37
N VAL A 61 -10.28 19.99 -1.68
CA VAL A 61 -11.39 19.15 -1.24
C VAL A 61 -11.30 17.74 -1.83
N LEU A 62 -10.98 17.63 -3.12
CA LEU A 62 -10.80 16.34 -3.81
C LEU A 62 -9.61 15.56 -3.24
N ASN A 63 -8.52 16.24 -2.87
CA ASN A 63 -7.39 15.61 -2.22
C ASN A 63 -7.78 15.00 -0.87
N GLY A 64 -8.43 15.81 -0.01
CA GLY A 64 -8.85 15.37 1.32
C GLY A 64 -9.86 14.23 1.26
N SER A 65 -10.93 14.39 0.47
CA SER A 65 -11.99 13.38 0.32
C SER A 65 -11.49 12.10 -0.36
N GLY A 66 -10.72 12.21 -1.45
CA GLY A 66 -10.12 11.07 -2.13
C GLY A 66 -9.21 10.26 -1.21
N SER A 67 -8.32 10.94 -0.47
CA SER A 67 -7.44 10.28 0.51
C SER A 67 -8.23 9.59 1.63
N ALA A 68 -9.28 10.23 2.17
CA ALA A 68 -10.12 9.61 3.19
C ALA A 68 -10.79 8.33 2.68
N ILE A 69 -11.37 8.37 1.47
CA ILE A 69 -11.99 7.20 0.83
C ILE A 69 -10.95 6.10 0.61
N GLY A 70 -9.75 6.43 0.11
CA GLY A 70 -8.67 5.46 -0.09
C GLY A 70 -8.28 4.73 1.20
N ARG A 71 -8.21 5.46 2.33
CA ARG A 71 -7.93 4.88 3.65
C ARG A 71 -9.05 3.96 4.13
N LEU A 72 -10.31 4.36 3.95
CA LEU A 72 -11.48 3.55 4.33
C LEU A 72 -11.57 2.27 3.51
N VAL A 73 -11.32 2.34 2.20
CA VAL A 73 -11.31 1.15 1.33
C VAL A 73 -10.21 0.19 1.76
N MET A 74 -9.00 0.67 2.09
CA MET A 74 -7.93 -0.19 2.59
C MET A 74 -8.29 -0.83 3.94
N ALA A 75 -8.90 -0.08 4.86
CA ALA A 75 -9.38 -0.61 6.14
C ALA A 75 -10.47 -1.68 5.94
N TYR A 76 -11.39 -1.46 5.00
CA TYR A 76 -12.39 -2.46 4.62
C TYR A 76 -11.76 -3.72 4.03
N LEU A 77 -10.78 -3.58 3.14
CA LEU A 77 -10.04 -4.72 2.58
C LEU A 77 -9.30 -5.52 3.65
N GLU A 78 -8.71 -4.84 4.63
CA GLU A 78 -8.09 -5.49 5.78
C GLU A 78 -9.13 -6.28 6.58
N PHE A 79 -10.25 -5.66 6.95
CA PHE A 79 -11.33 -6.32 7.68
C PHE A 79 -11.89 -7.52 6.93
N TRP A 80 -12.10 -7.40 5.62
CA TRP A 80 -12.57 -8.48 4.77
C TRP A 80 -11.54 -9.63 4.69
N SER A 81 -10.26 -9.31 4.56
CA SER A 81 -9.17 -10.30 4.53
C SER A 81 -9.05 -11.07 5.86
N GLN A 82 -9.26 -10.39 7.00
CA GLN A 82 -9.21 -11.01 8.32
C GLN A 82 -10.32 -12.05 8.56
N LYS A 83 -11.47 -11.96 7.87
CA LYS A 83 -12.56 -12.95 7.97
C LYS A 83 -12.21 -14.32 7.38
N LYS A 84 -11.18 -14.42 6.54
CA LYS A 84 -10.77 -15.69 5.92
C LYS A 84 -9.81 -16.47 6.81
N LYS A 85 -9.84 -17.80 6.70
CA LYS A 85 -8.83 -18.69 7.32
C LYS A 85 -7.43 -18.29 6.84
N ALA A 86 -6.43 -18.46 7.70
CA ALA A 86 -5.07 -17.97 7.44
C ALA A 86 -4.45 -18.54 6.15
N GLU A 87 -4.92 -19.72 5.71
CA GLU A 87 -4.48 -20.44 4.51
C GLU A 87 -5.02 -19.82 3.22
N ASP A 88 -6.23 -19.24 3.26
CA ASP A 88 -6.90 -18.60 2.11
C ASP A 88 -6.71 -17.08 2.07
N ARG A 89 -5.93 -16.52 3.00
CA ARG A 89 -5.69 -15.07 3.06
C ARG A 89 -4.77 -14.63 1.91
N ILE A 90 -5.29 -13.69 1.13
CA ILE A 90 -4.49 -13.01 0.10
C ILE A 90 -3.35 -12.25 0.79
N PRO A 91 -2.08 -12.47 0.40
CA PRO A 91 -0.96 -11.79 1.01
C PRO A 91 -1.08 -10.28 0.86
N ILE A 92 -0.99 -9.56 1.98
CA ILE A 92 -1.16 -8.10 2.04
C ILE A 92 -0.31 -7.32 1.03
N THR A 93 0.86 -7.85 0.64
CA THR A 93 1.69 -7.29 -0.43
C THR A 93 0.94 -6.97 -1.73
N PHE A 94 -0.17 -7.65 -2.02
CA PHE A 94 -1.03 -7.36 -3.17
C PHE A 94 -1.59 -5.93 -3.14
N THR A 95 -1.81 -5.36 -1.95
CA THR A 95 -2.43 -4.04 -1.83
C THR A 95 -1.56 -2.93 -2.41
N PHE A 96 -0.25 -3.13 -2.59
CA PHE A 96 0.64 -2.17 -3.28
C PHE A 96 0.37 -2.03 -4.79
N PHE A 97 -0.29 -3.00 -5.42
CA PHE A 97 -0.66 -2.88 -6.84
C PHE A 97 -1.71 -1.80 -7.07
N ILE A 98 -2.64 -1.61 -6.13
CA ILE A 98 -3.71 -0.62 -6.23
C ILE A 98 -3.15 0.81 -6.31
N PRO A 99 -2.36 1.31 -5.35
CA PRO A 99 -1.82 2.66 -5.42
C PRO A 99 -0.84 2.85 -6.59
N ASN A 100 -0.09 1.81 -6.95
CA ASN A 100 0.79 1.89 -8.12
C ASN A 100 -0.03 2.04 -9.42
N ALA A 101 -1.10 1.25 -9.59
CA ALA A 101 -2.01 1.35 -10.72
C ALA A 101 -2.72 2.71 -10.78
N THR A 102 -3.17 3.25 -9.64
CA THR A 102 -3.81 4.58 -9.61
C THR A 102 -2.85 5.69 -10.02
N VAL A 103 -1.58 5.63 -9.59
CA VAL A 103 -0.57 6.62 -9.98
C VAL A 103 -0.23 6.52 -11.47
N ILE A 104 -0.04 5.30 -11.99
CA ILE A 104 0.17 5.06 -13.43
C ILE A 104 -1.02 5.61 -14.23
N LEU A 105 -2.24 5.27 -13.82
CA LEU A 105 -3.45 5.74 -14.46
C LEU A 105 -3.53 7.27 -14.43
N SER A 106 -3.30 7.90 -13.27
CA SER A 106 -3.30 9.36 -13.16
C SER A 106 -2.25 10.00 -14.06
N LEU A 107 -1.03 9.49 -14.11
CA LEU A 107 0.02 10.00 -15.00
C LEU A 107 -0.37 9.90 -16.48
N ILE A 108 -0.96 8.78 -16.91
CA ILE A 108 -1.44 8.59 -18.28
C ILE A 108 -2.60 9.55 -18.59
N LEU A 109 -3.55 9.70 -17.67
CA LEU A 109 -4.70 10.58 -17.86
C LEU A 109 -4.27 12.06 -17.90
N PHE A 110 -3.31 12.49 -17.07
CA PHE A 110 -2.75 13.85 -17.16
C PHE A 110 -2.04 14.13 -18.49
N LEU A 111 -1.49 13.10 -19.14
CA LEU A 111 -0.83 13.23 -20.44
C LEU A 111 -1.82 13.25 -21.63
N THR A 112 -2.96 12.58 -21.50
CA THR A 112 -3.88 12.33 -22.62
C THR A 112 -5.15 13.18 -22.57
N LEU A 113 -5.66 13.51 -21.38
CA LEU A 113 -6.98 14.12 -21.23
C LEU A 113 -7.01 15.65 -21.43
N PRO A 114 -8.17 16.19 -21.83
CA PRO A 114 -8.42 17.63 -21.84
C PRO A 114 -8.70 18.19 -20.43
N PRO A 115 -8.60 19.53 -20.24
CA PRO A 115 -8.75 20.19 -18.94
C PRO A 115 -10.04 19.85 -18.17
N ALA A 116 -11.17 19.70 -18.87
CA ALA A 116 -12.50 19.54 -18.27
C ALA A 116 -12.64 18.29 -17.38
N VAL A 117 -11.87 17.23 -17.64
CA VAL A 117 -11.94 15.94 -16.93
C VAL A 117 -10.74 15.73 -15.99
N LEU A 118 -9.83 16.70 -15.89
CA LEU A 118 -8.69 16.59 -14.99
C LEU A 118 -9.08 16.41 -13.51
N PRO A 119 -10.12 17.08 -12.94
CA PRO A 119 -10.54 16.86 -11.56
C PRO A 119 -10.73 15.38 -11.20
N LEU A 120 -11.30 14.59 -12.11
CA LEU A 120 -11.43 13.14 -11.92
C LEU A 120 -10.08 12.44 -11.81
N THR A 121 -9.13 12.81 -12.68
CA THR A 121 -7.76 12.27 -12.68
C THR A 121 -7.06 12.53 -11.35
N PHE A 122 -7.27 13.71 -10.79
CA PHE A 122 -6.71 14.10 -9.51
C PHE A 122 -7.37 13.36 -8.33
N THR A 123 -8.68 13.10 -8.39
CA THR A 123 -9.38 12.27 -7.41
C THR A 123 -8.81 10.83 -7.38
N ILE A 124 -8.51 10.26 -8.55
CA ILE A 124 -7.88 8.92 -8.65
C ILE A 124 -6.50 8.92 -7.97
N ASN A 125 -5.69 9.95 -8.20
CA ASN A 125 -4.38 10.09 -7.55
C ASN A 125 -4.52 10.19 -6.03
N SER A 126 -5.46 11.02 -5.57
CA SER A 126 -5.74 11.27 -4.16
C SER A 126 -6.26 10.02 -3.43
N PHE A 127 -7.10 9.23 -4.10
CA PHE A 127 -7.52 7.90 -3.63
C PHE A 127 -6.31 6.97 -3.44
N GLY A 128 -5.43 6.90 -4.44
CA GLY A 128 -4.19 6.12 -4.38
C GLY A 128 -3.31 6.51 -3.20
N ASN A 129 -3.15 7.80 -2.94
CA ASN A 129 -2.39 8.32 -1.80
C ASN A 129 -2.94 7.85 -0.44
N GLY A 130 -4.25 7.98 -0.25
CA GLY A 130 -4.91 7.52 0.97
C GLY A 130 -4.71 6.02 1.19
N PHE A 131 -4.92 5.24 0.14
CA PHE A 131 -4.77 3.80 0.14
C PHE A 131 -3.32 3.36 0.44
N LEU A 132 -2.33 4.04 -0.16
CA LEU A 132 -0.91 3.76 0.04
C LEU A 132 -0.47 4.02 1.47
N ASN A 133 -0.90 5.15 2.06
CA ASN A 133 -0.56 5.50 3.45
C ASN A 133 -1.06 4.42 4.44
N SER A 134 -2.31 3.96 4.28
CA SER A 134 -2.83 2.85 5.10
C SER A 134 -2.05 1.56 4.86
N THR A 135 -1.74 1.25 3.60
CA THR A 135 -0.96 0.06 3.22
C THR A 135 0.43 0.04 3.85
N MET A 136 1.12 1.19 3.90
CA MET A 136 2.48 1.29 4.46
C MET A 136 2.52 0.95 5.95
N ILE A 137 1.52 1.39 6.72
CA ILE A 137 1.42 1.06 8.14
C ILE A 137 1.21 -0.45 8.28
N LEU A 138 0.27 -1.01 7.53
CA LEU A 138 -0.12 -2.40 7.68
C LEU A 138 0.95 -3.38 7.19
N ILE A 139 1.66 -3.08 6.09
CA ILE A 139 2.75 -3.94 5.59
C ILE A 139 3.87 -4.05 6.61
N SER A 140 4.26 -2.95 7.27
CA SER A 140 5.36 -2.97 8.24
C SER A 140 5.05 -3.88 9.43
N ARG A 141 3.79 -3.86 9.89
CA ARG A 141 3.29 -4.71 10.98
C ARG A 141 3.09 -6.16 10.56
N THR A 142 2.73 -6.41 9.31
CA THR A 142 2.42 -7.76 8.82
C THR A 142 3.66 -8.52 8.38
N LEU A 143 4.63 -7.84 7.75
CA LEU A 143 5.77 -8.49 7.11
C LEU A 143 6.89 -8.84 8.11
N TYR A 144 7.07 -8.04 9.16
CA TYR A 144 8.19 -8.17 10.10
C TYR A 144 7.68 -8.40 11.54
N ALA A 145 8.17 -9.44 12.19
CA ALA A 145 7.88 -9.69 13.61
C ALA A 145 8.74 -8.83 14.53
N LYS A 146 9.96 -8.48 14.10
CA LYS A 146 10.95 -7.73 14.88
C LYS A 146 11.21 -6.37 14.26
N ASP A 147 11.48 -5.36 15.11
CA ASP A 147 11.86 -4.01 14.69
C ASP A 147 10.88 -3.35 13.69
N GLN A 148 9.57 -3.52 13.86
CA GLN A 148 8.54 -3.02 12.92
C GLN A 148 8.69 -1.52 12.63
N ALA A 149 8.89 -0.72 13.68
CA ALA A 149 9.07 0.72 13.58
C ALA A 149 10.25 1.11 12.68
N LYS A 150 11.38 0.39 12.77
CA LYS A 150 12.57 0.71 11.95
C LYS A 150 12.30 0.47 10.47
N HIS A 151 11.64 -0.63 10.13
CA HIS A 151 11.25 -0.93 8.74
C HIS A 151 10.26 0.10 8.18
N TYR A 152 9.31 0.55 9.01
CA TYR A 152 8.38 1.62 8.66
C TYR A 152 9.10 2.94 8.37
N HIS A 153 10.02 3.36 9.25
CA HIS A 153 10.78 4.59 9.06
C HIS A 153 11.68 4.56 7.81
N VAL A 154 12.29 3.42 7.46
CA VAL A 154 13.04 3.28 6.20
C VAL A 154 12.16 3.54 4.98
N CYS A 155 10.91 3.05 4.99
CA CYS A 155 10.00 3.33 3.88
C CYS A 155 9.64 4.84 3.81
N TYR A 156 9.50 5.51 4.96
CA TYR A 156 9.32 6.97 5.02
C TYR A 156 10.53 7.75 4.51
N VAL A 157 11.75 7.26 4.74
CA VAL A 157 12.96 7.83 4.12
C VAL A 157 12.85 7.74 2.59
N GLY A 158 12.31 6.63 2.07
CA GLY A 158 11.99 6.48 0.65
C GLY A 158 11.02 7.55 0.16
N THR A 159 9.97 7.85 0.94
CA THR A 159 9.04 8.96 0.64
C THR A 159 9.75 10.30 0.57
N SER A 160 10.58 10.64 1.57
CA SER A 160 11.32 11.90 1.59
C SER A 160 12.26 12.04 0.40
N LEU A 161 13.01 10.99 0.06
CA LEU A 161 13.86 10.99 -1.13
C LEU A 161 13.02 11.10 -2.42
N GLY A 162 11.84 10.49 -2.46
CA GLY A 162 10.90 10.61 -3.56
C GLY A 162 10.49 12.06 -3.81
N VAL A 163 10.13 12.80 -2.76
CA VAL A 163 9.80 14.23 -2.86
C VAL A 163 11.03 15.05 -3.31
N LEU A 164 12.22 14.78 -2.76
CA LEU A 164 13.42 15.50 -3.17
C LEU A 164 13.77 15.26 -4.65
N ILE A 165 13.67 14.01 -5.13
CA ILE A 165 14.07 13.66 -6.48
C ILE A 165 12.96 14.00 -7.50
N PHE A 166 11.73 13.54 -7.29
CA PHE A 166 10.67 13.70 -8.27
C PHE A 166 10.02 15.10 -8.23
N ASN A 167 9.74 15.63 -7.04
CA ASN A 167 9.08 16.92 -6.91
C ASN A 167 10.08 18.10 -7.03
N LEU A 168 11.16 18.10 -6.24
CA LEU A 168 12.09 19.22 -6.24
C LEU A 168 13.06 19.19 -7.43
N ALA A 169 13.83 18.10 -7.58
CA ALA A 169 14.88 18.02 -8.59
C ALA A 169 14.33 17.80 -10.01
N LEU A 170 13.36 16.92 -10.20
CA LEU A 170 12.80 16.63 -11.53
C LEU A 170 11.75 17.66 -11.91
N TYR A 171 10.60 17.72 -11.22
CA TYR A 171 9.51 18.62 -11.60
C TYR A 171 9.92 20.09 -11.42
N GLY A 172 10.39 20.48 -10.24
CA GLY A 172 10.75 21.86 -9.92
C GLY A 172 11.85 22.44 -10.81
N ALA A 173 12.98 21.73 -10.97
CA ALA A 173 14.08 22.22 -11.80
C ALA A 173 13.71 22.24 -13.29
N TYR A 174 12.99 21.23 -13.78
CA TYR A 174 12.55 21.19 -15.18
C TYR A 174 11.52 22.29 -15.48
N TYR A 175 10.55 22.49 -14.60
CA TYR A 175 9.55 23.55 -14.73
C TYR A 175 10.20 24.94 -14.76
N ASN A 176 11.19 25.19 -13.89
CA ASN A 176 11.95 26.44 -13.87
C ASN A 176 12.82 26.63 -15.13
N LYS A 177 13.34 25.55 -15.71
CA LYS A 177 14.08 25.60 -16.97
C LYS A 177 13.16 26.01 -18.13
N GLU A 178 11.98 25.39 -18.23
CA GLU A 178 11.03 25.71 -19.29
C GLU A 178 10.39 27.10 -19.09
N SER A 179 10.10 27.52 -17.86
CA SER A 179 9.56 28.87 -17.60
C SER A 179 10.51 29.98 -18.10
N LYS A 180 11.83 29.81 -17.89
CA LYS A 180 12.85 30.72 -18.42
C LYS A 180 12.89 30.74 -19.95
N LYS A 181 12.72 29.58 -20.59
CA LYS A 181 12.69 29.46 -22.06
C LYS A 181 11.54 30.27 -22.67
N TYR A 182 10.38 30.29 -22.01
CA TYR A 182 9.21 31.07 -22.43
C TYR A 182 9.19 32.50 -21.90
N LYS A 183 10.28 32.99 -21.29
CA LYS A 183 10.40 34.34 -20.70
C LYS A 183 9.26 34.68 -19.72
N VAL A 184 8.78 33.69 -18.98
CA VAL A 184 7.76 33.89 -17.94
C VAL A 184 8.37 34.74 -16.82
N GLU A 185 7.68 35.80 -16.41
CA GLU A 185 8.14 36.66 -15.32
C GLU A 185 8.31 35.86 -14.01
N ARG A 186 9.24 36.32 -13.18
CA ARG A 186 9.55 35.68 -11.89
C ARG A 186 8.31 35.70 -10.99
N GLY A 187 7.89 34.53 -10.52
CA GLY A 187 6.70 34.39 -9.68
C GLY A 187 5.40 34.10 -10.45
N LYS A 188 5.41 34.12 -11.79
CA LYS A 188 4.28 33.67 -12.61
C LYS A 188 4.42 32.19 -13.01
N ALA A 189 3.29 31.51 -13.16
CA ALA A 189 3.25 30.12 -13.59
C ALA A 189 3.46 29.98 -15.11
N CYS A 190 4.15 28.92 -15.52
CA CYS A 190 4.19 28.50 -16.92
C CYS A 190 2.91 27.76 -17.32
N TYR A 191 2.20 28.28 -18.32
CA TYR A 191 0.95 27.72 -18.85
C TYR A 191 1.14 26.88 -20.13
N HIS A 192 2.37 26.46 -20.44
CA HIS A 192 2.65 25.58 -21.57
C HIS A 192 2.69 24.12 -21.13
N ARG A 193 2.03 23.23 -21.89
CA ARG A 193 2.08 21.77 -21.65
C ARG A 193 3.50 21.20 -21.63
N SER A 194 4.44 21.80 -22.36
CA SER A 194 5.86 21.42 -22.36
C SER A 194 6.51 21.53 -20.97
N CYS A 195 6.03 22.42 -20.11
CA CYS A 195 6.53 22.61 -18.74
C CYS A 195 6.24 21.42 -17.83
N VAL A 196 5.25 20.57 -18.15
CA VAL A 196 4.82 19.46 -17.28
C VAL A 196 4.95 18.09 -17.94
N ARG A 197 4.90 18.01 -19.28
CA ARG A 197 4.87 16.74 -20.03
C ARG A 197 6.08 15.84 -19.77
N VAL A 198 7.29 16.38 -19.83
CA VAL A 198 8.52 15.58 -19.70
C VAL A 198 8.70 15.00 -18.29
N PRO A 199 8.54 15.77 -17.20
CA PRO A 199 8.53 15.21 -15.85
C PRO A 199 7.51 14.08 -15.67
N HIS A 200 6.29 14.22 -16.22
CA HIS A 200 5.26 13.19 -16.12
C HIS A 200 5.63 11.89 -16.84
N ILE A 201 6.25 11.98 -18.03
CA ILE A 201 6.72 10.80 -18.76
C ILE A 201 7.83 10.09 -17.98
N ILE A 202 8.80 10.85 -17.45
CA ILE A 202 9.89 10.26 -16.66
C ILE A 202 9.33 9.59 -15.40
N MET A 203 8.45 10.27 -14.66
CA MET A 203 7.77 9.70 -13.49
C MET A 203 7.03 8.42 -13.84
N LEU A 204 6.30 8.38 -14.96
CA LEU A 204 5.58 7.19 -15.43
C LEU A 204 6.53 6.01 -15.65
N CYS A 205 7.68 6.23 -16.31
CA CYS A 205 8.68 5.19 -16.52
C CYS A 205 9.18 4.62 -15.18
N PHE A 206 9.48 5.48 -14.20
CA PHE A 206 9.89 5.03 -12.86
C PHE A 206 8.77 4.27 -12.14
N THR A 207 7.52 4.75 -12.17
CA THR A 207 6.39 4.09 -11.54
C THR A 207 6.16 2.68 -12.12
N CYS A 208 6.35 2.49 -13.43
CA CYS A 208 6.29 1.17 -14.07
C CYS A 208 7.33 0.19 -13.51
N THR A 209 8.54 0.65 -13.17
CA THR A 209 9.53 -0.21 -12.48
C THR A 209 9.06 -0.61 -11.07
N GLY A 210 8.22 0.23 -10.45
CA GLY A 210 7.54 -0.07 -9.18
C GLY A 210 6.60 -1.26 -9.27
N VAL A 211 5.96 -1.51 -10.42
CA VAL A 211 5.14 -2.71 -10.66
C VAL A 211 6.00 -3.96 -10.57
N LEU A 212 7.18 -3.96 -11.22
CA LEU A 212 8.10 -5.10 -11.21
C LEU A 212 8.62 -5.38 -9.80
N SER A 213 8.98 -4.33 -9.06
CA SER A 213 9.43 -4.44 -7.68
C SER A 213 8.32 -4.98 -6.75
N THR A 214 7.09 -4.50 -6.93
CA THR A 214 5.92 -4.96 -6.19
C THR A 214 5.58 -6.41 -6.52
N LEU A 215 5.68 -6.81 -7.79
CA LEU A 215 5.52 -8.19 -8.21
C LEU A 215 6.56 -9.11 -7.59
N TYR A 216 7.83 -8.69 -7.59
CA TYR A 216 8.90 -9.44 -6.94
C TYR A 216 8.62 -9.65 -5.44
N LEU A 217 8.24 -8.60 -4.73
CA LEU A 217 7.86 -8.67 -3.31
C LEU A 217 6.69 -9.61 -3.08
N HIS A 218 5.64 -9.47 -3.89
CA HIS A 218 4.43 -10.25 -3.78
C HIS A 218 4.74 -11.74 -3.97
N LEU A 219 5.44 -12.11 -5.06
CA LEU A 219 5.78 -13.50 -5.35
C LEU A 219 6.68 -14.10 -4.25
N LYS A 220 7.72 -13.37 -3.81
CA LYS A 220 8.61 -13.85 -2.75
C LYS A 220 7.89 -14.04 -1.42
N TYR A 221 7.01 -13.11 -1.06
CA TYR A 221 6.25 -13.21 0.18
C TYR A 221 5.18 -14.31 0.11
N THR A 222 4.47 -14.45 -1.02
CA THR A 222 3.52 -15.53 -1.25
C THR A 222 4.20 -16.90 -1.14
N PHE A 223 5.37 -17.07 -1.76
CA PHE A 223 6.14 -18.31 -1.64
C PHE A 223 6.55 -18.59 -0.19
N PHE A 224 7.02 -17.57 0.52
CA PHE A 224 7.35 -17.69 1.95
C PHE A 224 6.13 -18.10 2.78
N CYS A 225 4.98 -17.46 2.58
CA CYS A 225 3.75 -17.80 3.29
C CYS A 225 3.32 -19.24 3.03
N ARG A 226 3.32 -19.68 1.77
CA ARG A 226 2.97 -21.06 1.40
C ARG A 226 3.89 -22.08 2.08
N ARG A 227 5.20 -21.83 2.08
CA ARG A 227 6.17 -22.72 2.73
C ARG A 227 5.94 -22.83 4.23
N VAL A 228 5.76 -21.70 4.92
CA VAL A 228 5.56 -21.69 6.38
C VAL A 228 4.21 -22.29 6.78
N LEU A 229 3.16 -22.07 5.99
CA LEU A 229 1.86 -22.67 6.24
C LEU A 229 1.88 -24.19 6.04
N ALA A 230 2.56 -24.68 4.99
CA ALA A 230 2.75 -26.12 4.77
C ALA A 230 3.53 -26.78 5.91
N GLU A 231 4.58 -26.12 6.42
CA GLU A 231 5.37 -26.61 7.55
C GLU A 231 4.54 -26.66 8.84
N ARG A 232 3.70 -25.65 9.10
CA ARG A 232 2.77 -25.66 10.24
C ARG A 232 1.73 -26.77 10.12
N ALA A 233 1.16 -26.98 8.93
CA ALA A 233 0.21 -28.06 8.70
C ALA A 233 0.84 -29.44 8.96
N ARG A 234 2.10 -29.63 8.53
CA ARG A 234 2.84 -30.87 8.79
C ARG A 234 3.08 -31.09 10.29
N LEU A 235 3.51 -30.06 11.03
CA LEU A 235 3.73 -30.16 12.48
C LEU A 235 2.44 -30.45 13.25
N VAL A 236 1.31 -29.85 12.84
CA VAL A 236 -0.01 -30.15 13.42
C VAL A 236 -0.40 -31.60 13.13
N GLN A 237 -0.16 -32.08 11.91
CA GLN A 237 -0.45 -33.47 11.56
C GLN A 237 0.44 -34.46 12.32
N GLU A 238 1.74 -34.17 12.47
CA GLU A 238 2.68 -34.97 13.26
C GLU A 238 2.23 -35.03 14.73
N ALA A 239 1.87 -33.90 15.34
CA ALA A 239 1.37 -33.85 16.72
C ALA A 239 0.07 -34.64 16.91
N LEU A 240 -0.87 -34.56 15.96
CA LEU A 240 -2.12 -35.35 16.01
C LEU A 240 -1.85 -36.86 15.89
N LEU A 241 -0.88 -37.26 15.08
CA LEU A 241 -0.49 -38.67 14.95
C LEU A 241 0.26 -39.17 16.20
N GLU A 242 1.08 -38.31 16.83
CA GLU A 242 1.72 -38.61 18.12
C GLU A 242 0.68 -38.75 19.23
N GLU A 243 -0.33 -37.86 19.32
CA GLU A 243 -1.44 -38.00 20.26
C GLU A 243 -2.26 -39.27 20.04
N GLN A 244 -2.48 -39.67 18.79
CA GLN A 244 -3.16 -40.95 18.48
C GLN A 244 -2.32 -42.17 18.86
N ARG A 245 -0.99 -42.05 18.84
CA ARG A 245 -0.05 -43.12 19.19
C ARG A 245 0.21 -43.21 20.70
N GLU A 246 0.24 -42.07 21.40
CA GLU A 246 0.27 -41.99 22.86
C GLU A 246 -1.11 -42.34 23.48
N GLY A 247 -2.21 -42.09 22.77
CA GLY A 247 -3.56 -42.51 23.17
C GLY A 247 -3.81 -44.02 23.17
N SER A 248 -2.81 -44.84 22.81
CA SER A 248 -2.83 -46.30 22.96
C SER A 248 -2.05 -46.83 24.17
N ASP A 249 -1.27 -46.02 24.88
CA ASP A 249 -0.54 -46.46 26.08
C ASP A 249 -0.61 -45.37 27.18
N GLU A 250 -1.37 -45.70 28.23
CA GLU A 250 -1.42 -45.10 29.58
C GLU A 250 -1.74 -43.60 29.78
N ILE A 251 -2.78 -43.39 30.60
CA ILE A 251 -3.27 -42.12 31.12
C ILE A 251 -2.33 -41.65 32.25
N GLU A 252 -1.65 -40.51 32.11
CA GLU A 252 -1.09 -39.75 33.24
C GLU A 252 -1.45 -38.25 33.22
N PRO A 253 -1.68 -37.62 34.39
CA PRO A 253 -2.55 -36.45 34.54
C PRO A 253 -1.79 -35.12 34.54
N VAL A 254 -1.11 -34.77 33.45
CA VAL A 254 -0.47 -33.44 33.30
C VAL A 254 -1.02 -32.63 32.12
N LYS A 255 -1.83 -33.24 31.24
CA LYS A 255 -2.38 -32.60 30.03
C LYS A 255 -3.70 -31.83 30.21
N GLU A 256 -4.16 -31.57 31.43
CA GLU A 256 -5.44 -30.87 31.65
C GLU A 256 -5.35 -29.34 31.42
N SER A 257 -4.18 -28.72 31.58
CA SER A 257 -4.05 -27.26 31.45
C SER A 257 -3.96 -26.76 30.00
N ALA A 258 -3.43 -27.56 29.07
CA ALA A 258 -3.32 -27.19 27.65
C ALA A 258 -4.60 -27.50 26.88
N LEU A 259 -5.30 -28.59 27.23
CA LEU A 259 -6.59 -28.94 26.63
C LEU A 259 -7.70 -27.95 27.03
N ALA A 260 -7.66 -27.41 28.26
CA ALA A 260 -8.65 -26.42 28.71
C ALA A 260 -8.63 -25.13 27.86
N GLU A 261 -7.46 -24.63 27.46
CA GLU A 261 -7.39 -23.43 26.61
C GLU A 261 -7.89 -23.67 25.18
N VAL A 262 -7.71 -24.88 24.65
CA VAL A 262 -8.16 -25.24 23.29
C VAL A 262 -9.65 -25.55 23.25
N PHE A 263 -10.21 -26.21 24.27
CA PHE A 263 -11.64 -26.48 24.36
C PHE A 263 -12.47 -25.22 24.65
N VAL A 264 -11.98 -24.32 25.52
CA VAL A 264 -12.64 -23.03 25.77
C VAL A 264 -12.69 -22.16 24.51
N ALA A 265 -11.66 -22.22 23.64
CA ALA A 265 -11.68 -21.49 22.38
C ALA A 265 -12.76 -22.02 21.41
N ASN A 266 -12.97 -23.34 21.36
CA ASN A 266 -13.97 -23.97 20.49
C ASN A 266 -15.41 -23.78 20.99
N GLU A 267 -15.67 -23.82 22.31
CA GLU A 267 -17.01 -23.55 22.86
C GLU A 267 -17.41 -22.08 22.69
N LEU A 268 -16.45 -21.14 22.80
CA LEU A 268 -16.72 -19.73 22.53
C LEU A 268 -17.08 -19.48 21.07
N GLU A 269 -16.43 -20.18 20.14
CA GLU A 269 -16.68 -20.03 18.70
C GLU A 269 -18.05 -20.60 18.29
N ASN A 270 -18.48 -21.72 18.90
CA ASN A 270 -19.81 -22.29 18.71
C ASN A 270 -20.92 -21.42 19.34
N SER A 271 -20.71 -20.88 20.54
CA SER A 271 -21.70 -20.00 21.19
C SER A 271 -21.87 -18.65 20.46
N LEU A 272 -20.80 -18.15 19.81
CA LEU A 272 -20.84 -16.96 18.95
C LEU A 272 -21.47 -17.25 17.57
N GLY A 273 -21.38 -18.48 17.08
CA GLY A 273 -22.06 -18.95 15.86
C GLY A 273 -23.58 -19.01 16.03
N ASP A 274 -24.06 -19.59 17.14
CA ASP A 274 -25.49 -19.76 17.40
C ASP A 274 -26.21 -18.43 17.68
N ARG A 275 -25.55 -17.46 18.34
CA ARG A 275 -26.13 -16.11 18.53
C ARG A 275 -26.31 -15.34 17.22
N LYS A 276 -25.46 -15.58 16.21
CA LYS A 276 -25.60 -14.98 14.87
C LYS A 276 -26.72 -15.63 14.06
N ALA A 277 -26.94 -16.94 14.23
CA ALA A 277 -28.04 -17.64 13.60
C ALA A 277 -29.41 -17.14 14.13
N GLN A 278 -29.54 -16.95 15.45
CA GLN A 278 -30.79 -16.45 16.07
C GLN A 278 -31.11 -14.97 15.75
N GLN A 279 -30.11 -14.13 15.48
CA GLN A 279 -30.35 -12.74 15.02
C GLN A 279 -30.73 -12.65 13.54
N SER A 280 -30.46 -13.68 12.73
CA SER A 280 -30.85 -13.71 11.30
C SER A 280 -32.25 -14.27 11.05
N SER A 281 -32.87 -14.90 12.05
CA SER A 281 -34.23 -15.46 11.98
C SER A 281 -35.30 -14.56 12.61
N SER A 282 -34.95 -13.33 13.00
CA SER A 282 -35.83 -12.37 13.67
C SER A 282 -35.90 -11.00 12.96
N SER A 283 -35.69 -10.98 11.64
CA SER A 283 -36.05 -9.85 10.76
C SER A 283 -36.73 -10.34 9.50
#